data_AF-A0A846DEL1-F1
#
_entry.id   AF-A0A846DEL1-F1
#
_cell.length_a   1.000
_cell.length_b   1.000
_cell.length_c   1.000
_cell.angle_alpha   90.00
_cell.angle_beta   90.00
_cell.angle_gamma   90.00
#
_symmetry.space_group_name_H-M   'P 1'
#
loop_
_entity.id
_entity.type
_entity.pdbx_description
1 polymer ?
#
loop_
_entity_poly.entity_id
_entity_poly.type
_entity_poly.pdbx_seq_one_letter_code
_entity_poly.pdbx_strand_id
1 'polypeptide(L)'
;MNWFHNNLDYLRKQKHHLLQEYSNYLRFYLNVISPSTEVINEKEIRLVGLRRTGNHAIIVWIRAQHPEYANHLNHPPAGENPDQFLYTHFKKSKLRQEARGNFSKKSLLLISYEDEKIDKICSAKFEKFYDIYVGTSAKRFDVLILRDSFNLLASRIKSNMSRITDHSARQTIQLWKSYAREFLGETKFLHTINCA
;
A
#
# COMPACT_ATOMS: atom_id res chain seq x y z
N MET A 1 27.20 14.06 26.04
CA MET A 1 27.42 12.81 25.28
C MET A 1 26.22 12.32 24.47
N ASN A 2 24.96 12.55 24.88
CA ASN A 2 23.77 12.12 24.12
C ASN A 2 23.50 12.89 22.80
N TRP A 3 23.98 14.13 22.68
CA TRP A 3 23.73 14.96 21.49
C TRP A 3 24.46 14.46 20.22
N PHE A 4 25.73 14.03 20.36
CA PHE A 4 26.52 13.53 19.22
C PHE A 4 26.02 12.18 18.69
N HIS A 5 25.59 11.27 19.57
CA HIS A 5 25.04 9.97 19.16
C HIS A 5 23.72 10.14 18.38
N ASN A 6 22.83 11.01 18.87
CA ASN A 6 21.56 11.29 18.19
C ASN A 6 21.77 11.91 16.80
N ASN A 7 22.76 12.79 16.64
CA ASN A 7 23.11 13.38 15.34
C ASN A 7 23.73 12.36 14.37
N LEU A 8 24.60 11.47 14.86
CA LEU A 8 25.18 10.41 14.02
C LEU A 8 24.12 9.43 13.52
N ASP A 9 23.18 9.03 14.38
CA ASP A 9 22.10 8.12 13.98
C ASP A 9 21.10 8.81 13.05
N TYR A 10 20.83 10.10 13.25
CA TYR A 10 20.07 10.90 12.30
C TYR A 10 20.75 10.94 10.92
N LEU A 11 22.04 11.29 10.85
CA LEU A 11 22.79 11.34 9.60
C LEU A 11 22.87 9.98 8.90
N ARG A 12 23.01 8.88 9.66
CA ARG A 12 22.96 7.51 9.12
C ARG A 12 21.60 7.21 8.49
N LYS A 13 20.49 7.59 9.14
CA LYS A 13 19.14 7.44 8.60
C LYS A 13 18.97 8.26 7.32
N GLN A 14 19.42 9.51 7.31
CA GLN A 14 19.34 10.37 6.12
C GLN A 14 20.17 9.84 4.96
N LYS A 15 21.42 9.41 5.21
CA LYS A 15 22.26 8.76 4.21
C LYS A 15 21.58 7.52 3.64
N HIS A 16 21.00 6.68 4.50
CA HIS A 16 20.29 5.48 4.05
C HIS A 16 19.08 5.85 3.17
N HIS A 17 18.27 6.81 3.58
CA HIS A 17 17.12 7.29 2.81
C HIS A 17 17.53 7.80 1.42
N LEU A 18 18.56 8.66 1.35
CA LEU A 18 19.08 9.18 0.07
C LEU A 18 19.59 8.08 -0.86
N LEU A 19 20.34 7.10 -0.32
CA LEU A 19 20.82 5.97 -1.11
C LEU A 19 19.65 5.13 -1.66
N GLN A 20 18.59 4.96 -0.89
CA GLN A 20 17.39 4.24 -1.33
C GLN A 20 16.65 5.01 -2.42
N GLU A 21 16.43 6.31 -2.25
CA GLU A 21 15.80 7.13 -3.29
C GLU A 21 16.61 7.11 -4.58
N TYR A 22 17.92 7.29 -4.50
CA TYR A 22 18.80 7.20 -5.67
C TYR A 22 18.74 5.83 -6.34
N SER A 23 18.75 4.74 -5.56
CA SER A 23 18.58 3.38 -6.09
C SER A 23 17.24 3.19 -6.79
N ASN A 24 16.15 3.74 -6.25
CA ASN A 24 14.83 3.69 -6.87
C ASN A 24 14.81 4.46 -8.19
N TYR A 25 15.39 5.66 -8.24
CA TYR A 25 15.50 6.43 -9.49
C TYR A 25 16.33 5.67 -10.54
N LEU A 26 17.48 5.12 -10.18
CA LEU A 26 18.29 4.32 -11.10
C LEU A 26 17.50 3.13 -11.64
N ARG A 27 16.83 2.37 -10.78
CA ARG A 27 16.00 1.22 -11.18
C ARG A 27 14.85 1.64 -12.09
N PHE A 28 14.22 2.78 -11.80
CA PHE A 28 13.20 3.35 -12.66
C PHE A 28 13.75 3.71 -14.04
N TYR A 29 14.87 4.43 -14.11
CA TYR A 29 15.49 4.79 -15.39
C TYR A 29 15.92 3.56 -16.18
N LEU A 30 16.50 2.56 -15.52
CA LEU A 30 16.84 1.28 -16.15
C LEU A 30 15.61 0.57 -16.72
N ASN A 31 14.49 0.57 -15.98
CA ASN A 31 13.22 0.00 -16.45
C ASN A 31 12.64 0.82 -17.62
N VAL A 32 12.75 2.16 -17.61
CA VAL A 32 12.31 2.98 -18.75
C VAL A 32 13.14 2.70 -20.01
N ILE A 33 14.46 2.53 -19.88
CA ILE A 33 15.37 2.29 -21.01
C ILE A 33 15.26 0.85 -21.52
N SER A 34 15.14 -0.11 -20.62
CA SER A 34 15.04 -1.54 -20.91
C SER A 34 13.92 -2.14 -20.07
N PRO A 35 12.66 -1.96 -20.49
CA PRO A 35 11.52 -2.43 -19.73
C PRO A 35 11.54 -3.95 -19.62
N SER A 36 11.34 -4.45 -18.41
CA SER A 36 11.12 -5.87 -18.21
C SER A 36 9.73 -6.22 -18.73
N THR A 37 9.67 -7.18 -19.65
CA THR A 37 8.41 -7.79 -20.09
C THR A 37 7.97 -8.93 -19.18
N GLU A 38 8.77 -9.25 -18.16
CA GLU A 38 8.47 -10.34 -17.25
C GLU A 38 7.30 -9.96 -16.33
N VAL A 39 6.21 -10.73 -16.45
CA VAL A 39 5.10 -10.68 -15.50
C VAL A 39 5.54 -11.35 -14.21
N ILE A 40 5.53 -10.58 -13.12
CA ILE A 40 5.83 -11.04 -11.77
C ILE A 40 4.55 -11.52 -11.08
N ASN A 41 3.47 -10.76 -11.21
CA ASN A 41 2.18 -11.09 -10.60
C ASN A 41 1.14 -11.36 -11.70
N GLU A 42 0.56 -12.56 -11.75
CA GLU A 42 -0.49 -12.85 -12.74
C GLU A 42 -1.74 -12.01 -12.49
N LYS A 43 -2.10 -11.83 -11.21
CA LYS A 43 -3.14 -10.92 -10.76
C LYS A 43 -2.66 -10.11 -9.58
N GLU A 44 -3.09 -8.87 -9.53
CA GLU A 44 -2.85 -7.97 -8.43
C GLU A 44 -4.17 -7.30 -8.03
N ILE A 45 -4.43 -7.29 -6.72
CA ILE A 45 -5.61 -6.64 -6.15
C ILE A 45 -5.12 -5.67 -5.08
N ARG A 46 -5.35 -4.37 -5.31
CA ARG A 46 -5.19 -3.33 -4.29
C ARG A 46 -6.55 -3.06 -3.67
N LEU A 47 -6.64 -3.36 -2.39
CA LEU A 47 -7.88 -3.30 -1.61
C LEU A 47 -7.78 -2.16 -0.61
N VAL A 48 -8.72 -1.22 -0.68
CA VAL A 48 -8.74 -0.01 0.13
C VAL A 48 -10.03 0.01 0.93
N GLY A 49 -9.93 0.17 2.24
CA GLY A 49 -11.09 0.11 3.12
C GLY A 49 -10.85 0.83 4.44
N LEU A 50 -11.92 1.17 5.13
CA LEU A 50 -11.80 1.66 6.50
C LEU A 50 -11.73 0.46 7.45
N ARG A 51 -11.05 0.57 8.60
CA ARG A 51 -11.17 -0.46 9.64
C ARG A 51 -12.62 -0.65 10.02
N ARG A 52 -13.03 -1.92 10.20
CA ARG A 52 -14.40 -2.38 10.53
C ARG A 52 -15.42 -2.32 9.38
N THR A 53 -14.97 -2.23 8.13
CA THR A 53 -15.84 -2.39 6.95
C THR A 53 -15.98 -3.85 6.50
N GLY A 54 -15.21 -4.78 7.08
CA GLY A 54 -15.21 -6.19 6.66
C GLY A 54 -14.06 -6.57 5.72
N ASN A 55 -13.01 -5.73 5.61
CA ASN A 55 -11.84 -6.00 4.76
C ASN A 55 -11.30 -7.43 4.90
N HIS A 56 -11.13 -7.90 6.14
CA HIS A 56 -10.58 -9.24 6.40
C HIS A 56 -11.44 -10.37 5.83
N ALA A 57 -12.78 -10.24 5.88
CA ALA A 57 -13.67 -11.26 5.31
C ALA A 57 -13.54 -11.31 3.78
N ILE A 58 -13.48 -10.15 3.13
CA ILE A 58 -13.30 -10.05 1.67
C ILE A 58 -11.92 -10.58 1.26
N ILE A 59 -10.86 -10.22 2.00
CA ILE A 59 -9.50 -10.72 1.77
C ILE A 59 -9.45 -12.25 1.87
N VAL A 60 -10.04 -12.84 2.91
CA VAL A 60 -10.10 -14.30 3.08
C VAL A 60 -10.88 -14.96 1.94
N TRP A 61 -12.02 -14.39 1.56
CA TRP A 61 -12.83 -14.88 0.45
C TRP A 61 -12.05 -14.86 -0.88
N ILE A 62 -11.39 -13.74 -1.21
CA ILE A 62 -10.54 -13.62 -2.40
C ILE A 62 -9.42 -14.66 -2.37
N ARG A 63 -8.69 -14.78 -1.25
CA ARG A 63 -7.60 -15.76 -1.13
C ARG A 63 -8.07 -17.20 -1.31
N ALA A 64 -9.28 -17.53 -0.86
CA ALA A 64 -9.84 -18.86 -1.04
C ALA A 64 -10.10 -19.23 -2.52
N GLN A 65 -10.23 -18.24 -3.41
CA GLN A 65 -10.36 -18.47 -4.86
C GLN A 65 -9.00 -18.72 -5.55
N HIS A 66 -7.89 -18.58 -4.82
CA HIS A 66 -6.53 -18.64 -5.33
C HIS A 66 -5.68 -19.61 -4.50
N PRO A 67 -5.81 -20.93 -4.72
CA PRO A 67 -5.07 -21.94 -3.94
C PRO A 67 -3.56 -21.94 -4.20
N GLU A 68 -3.13 -21.39 -5.33
CA GLU A 68 -1.73 -21.19 -5.71
C GLU A 68 -1.01 -20.14 -4.82
N TYR A 69 0.29 -19.96 -5.01
CA TYR A 69 1.09 -19.02 -4.21
C TYR A 69 0.57 -17.56 -4.30
N ALA A 70 -0.15 -17.15 -3.26
CA ALA A 70 -0.63 -15.79 -3.05
C ALA A 70 0.20 -15.06 -1.97
N ASN A 71 0.66 -13.85 -2.28
CA ASN A 71 1.29 -12.96 -1.30
C ASN A 71 0.30 -11.88 -0.85
N HIS A 72 0.26 -11.62 0.45
CA HIS A 72 -0.60 -10.58 1.02
C HIS A 72 0.23 -9.58 1.82
N LEU A 73 0.27 -8.34 1.32
CA LEU A 73 0.86 -7.19 1.99
C LEU A 73 -0.24 -6.49 2.80
N ASN A 74 -0.28 -6.79 4.10
CA ASN A 74 -1.29 -6.23 5.00
C ASN A 74 -0.85 -4.86 5.55
N HIS A 75 -1.53 -3.81 5.10
CA HIS A 75 -1.36 -2.42 5.53
C HIS A 75 0.09 -1.93 5.46
N PRO A 76 0.75 -2.02 4.28
CA PRO A 76 2.05 -1.39 4.10
C PRO A 76 1.91 0.14 4.14
N PRO A 77 3.01 0.88 4.34
CA PRO A 77 2.99 2.34 4.26
C PRO A 77 2.49 2.80 2.89
N ALA A 78 1.49 3.69 2.89
CA ALA A 78 1.00 4.30 1.67
C ALA A 78 2.06 5.21 1.05
N GLY A 79 2.30 5.08 -0.25
CA GLY A 79 3.23 5.92 -1.01
C GLY A 79 4.70 5.48 -0.99
N GLU A 80 5.01 4.35 -0.35
CA GLU A 80 6.38 3.84 -0.17
C GLU A 80 6.53 2.40 -0.68
N ASN A 81 7.77 1.96 -0.91
CA ASN A 81 8.05 0.57 -1.27
C ASN A 81 7.68 -0.36 -0.09
N PRO A 82 6.68 -1.24 -0.26
CA PRO A 82 6.16 -2.04 0.84
C PRO A 82 7.18 -3.09 1.34
N ASP A 83 7.89 -3.75 0.42
CA ASP A 83 8.87 -4.77 0.79
C ASP A 83 10.10 -4.16 1.48
N GLN A 84 10.51 -2.96 1.07
CA GLN A 84 11.59 -2.23 1.75
C GLN A 84 11.20 -1.82 3.17
N PHE A 85 9.96 -1.37 3.37
CA PHE A 85 9.43 -1.09 4.70
C PHE A 85 9.40 -2.35 5.56
N LEU A 86 8.85 -3.46 5.05
CA LEU A 86 8.78 -4.73 5.77
C LEU A 86 10.18 -5.28 6.08
N TYR A 87 11.12 -5.20 5.15
CA TYR A 87 12.51 -5.61 5.39
C TYR A 87 13.15 -4.78 6.50
N THR A 88 12.86 -3.47 6.55
CA THR A 88 13.40 -2.60 7.60
C THR A 88 12.95 -3.03 9.00
N HIS A 89 11.75 -3.58 9.13
CA HIS A 89 11.18 -4.03 10.41
C HIS A 89 11.50 -5.49 10.76
N PHE A 90 11.44 -6.41 9.78
CA PHE A 90 11.54 -7.85 10.03
C PHE A 90 12.88 -8.49 9.61
N LYS A 91 13.69 -7.81 8.79
CA LYS A 91 15.03 -8.23 8.35
C LYS A 91 15.13 -9.64 7.74
N LYS A 92 14.08 -10.12 7.07
CA LYS A 92 14.08 -11.43 6.38
C LYS A 92 14.77 -11.37 5.02
N SER A 93 15.50 -12.41 4.64
CA SER A 93 16.23 -12.51 3.37
C SER A 93 15.32 -12.35 2.14
N LYS A 94 14.15 -13.01 2.16
CA LYS A 94 13.14 -12.88 1.09
C LYS A 94 12.66 -11.43 0.93
N LEU A 95 12.37 -10.73 2.03
CA LEU A 95 11.97 -9.32 1.97
C LEU A 95 13.08 -8.42 1.41
N ARG A 96 14.34 -8.72 1.75
CA ARG A 96 15.50 -8.02 1.17
C ARG A 96 15.58 -8.21 -0.35
N GLN A 97 15.25 -9.40 -0.83
CA GLN A 97 15.27 -9.76 -2.23
C GLN A 97 14.17 -9.00 -3.00
N GLU A 98 12.93 -9.06 -2.54
CA GLU A 98 11.78 -8.34 -3.14
C GLU A 98 12.02 -6.81 -3.10
N ALA A 99 12.49 -6.27 -1.96
CA ALA A 99 12.81 -4.83 -1.83
C ALA A 99 13.83 -4.33 -2.86
N ARG A 100 14.74 -5.21 -3.31
CA ARG A 100 15.76 -4.92 -4.32
C ARG A 100 15.28 -5.13 -5.77
N GLY A 101 14.05 -5.61 -5.97
CA GLY A 101 13.49 -5.87 -7.30
C GLY A 101 13.66 -7.28 -7.82
N ASN A 102 14.25 -8.17 -7.03
CA ASN A 102 14.43 -9.57 -7.42
C ASN A 102 13.16 -10.33 -7.02
N PHE A 103 12.04 -10.00 -7.66
CA PHE A 103 10.73 -10.45 -7.22
C PHE A 103 10.51 -11.95 -7.46
N SER A 104 9.87 -12.63 -6.50
CA SER A 104 9.34 -13.97 -6.71
C SER A 104 8.08 -13.90 -7.56
N LYS A 105 7.86 -14.85 -8.48
CA LYS A 105 6.61 -14.96 -9.24
C LYS A 105 5.43 -15.32 -8.33
N LYS A 106 4.28 -14.71 -8.59
CA LYS A 106 3.07 -14.82 -7.75
C LYS A 106 1.85 -15.00 -8.65
N SER A 107 0.97 -15.94 -8.32
CA SER A 107 -0.33 -16.04 -8.99
C SER A 107 -1.26 -14.91 -8.54
N LEU A 108 -1.12 -14.46 -7.29
CA LEU A 108 -1.85 -13.34 -6.73
C LEU A 108 -0.95 -12.49 -5.82
N LEU A 109 -0.93 -11.18 -6.07
CA LEU A 109 -0.49 -10.16 -5.12
C LEU A 109 -1.70 -9.42 -4.57
N LEU A 110 -1.89 -9.46 -3.26
CA LEU A 110 -2.92 -8.71 -2.57
C LEU A 110 -2.26 -7.63 -1.71
N ILE A 111 -2.67 -6.37 -1.89
CA ILE A 111 -2.19 -5.25 -1.07
C ILE A 111 -3.41 -4.61 -0.42
N SER A 112 -3.50 -4.65 0.90
CA SER A 112 -4.65 -4.08 1.61
C SER A 112 -4.26 -2.86 2.41
N TYR A 113 -4.96 -1.74 2.20
CA TYR A 113 -4.80 -0.50 2.95
C TYR A 113 -6.04 -0.27 3.82
N GLU A 114 -5.82 -0.08 5.12
CA GLU A 114 -6.87 0.29 6.06
C GLU A 114 -6.65 1.69 6.61
N ASP A 115 -7.69 2.52 6.67
CA ASP A 115 -7.63 3.86 7.28
C ASP A 115 -6.59 4.83 6.66
N GLU A 116 -6.24 4.61 5.39
CA GLU A 116 -5.31 5.46 4.64
C GLU A 116 -6.04 6.33 3.62
N LYS A 117 -5.50 7.51 3.34
CA LYS A 117 -6.08 8.38 2.30
C LYS A 117 -5.76 7.84 0.90
N ILE A 118 -6.76 7.86 0.02
CA ILE A 118 -6.64 7.28 -1.33
C ILE A 118 -5.60 8.02 -2.18
N ASP A 119 -5.52 9.35 -2.05
CA ASP A 119 -4.53 10.20 -2.73
C ASP A 119 -3.08 9.89 -2.32
N LYS A 120 -2.87 9.44 -1.08
CA LYS A 120 -1.56 8.98 -0.60
C LYS A 120 -1.23 7.58 -1.11
N ILE A 121 -2.22 6.67 -1.11
CA ILE A 121 -2.08 5.31 -1.66
C ILE A 121 -1.72 5.38 -3.15
N CYS A 122 -2.43 6.20 -3.91
CA CYS A 122 -2.28 6.34 -5.36
C CYS A 122 -1.50 7.60 -5.73
N SER A 123 -0.53 8.01 -4.90
CA SER A 123 0.22 9.23 -5.15
C SER A 123 0.99 9.12 -6.47
N ALA A 124 1.08 10.21 -7.24
CA ALA A 124 1.78 10.20 -8.53
C ALA A 124 3.24 9.72 -8.42
N LYS A 125 3.92 10.03 -7.30
CA LYS A 125 5.26 9.50 -6.99
C LYS A 125 5.22 7.97 -6.92
N PHE A 126 4.29 7.42 -6.15
CA PHE A 126 4.18 5.97 -5.95
C PHE A 126 3.78 5.23 -7.23
N GLU A 127 2.78 5.72 -7.95
CA GLU A 127 2.34 5.12 -9.23
C GLU A 127 3.48 5.09 -10.26
N LYS A 128 4.29 6.16 -10.32
CA LYS A 128 5.48 6.21 -11.19
C LYS A 128 6.50 5.10 -10.90
N PHE A 129 6.64 4.71 -9.63
CA PHE A 129 7.60 3.70 -9.19
C PHE A 129 6.95 2.34 -8.92
N TYR A 130 5.68 2.16 -9.26
CA TYR A 130 4.91 1.02 -8.78
C TYR A 130 5.52 -0.33 -9.17
N ASP A 131 5.84 -0.50 -10.45
CA ASP A 131 6.41 -1.75 -10.99
C ASP A 131 7.80 -2.05 -10.41
N ILE A 132 8.59 -1.03 -10.07
CA ILE A 132 9.88 -1.25 -9.41
C ILE A 132 9.73 -1.56 -7.92
N TYR A 133 8.56 -1.33 -7.33
CA TYR A 133 8.30 -1.61 -5.92
C TYR A 133 7.69 -2.99 -5.70
N VAL A 134 6.78 -3.43 -6.57
CA VAL A 134 6.04 -4.69 -6.36
C VAL A 134 6.07 -5.66 -7.55
N GLY A 135 6.74 -5.27 -8.63
CA GLY A 135 6.84 -6.04 -9.86
C GLY A 135 5.67 -5.76 -10.83
N THR A 136 5.91 -6.04 -12.10
CA THR A 136 4.90 -5.90 -13.16
C THR A 136 3.80 -6.94 -12.99
N SER A 137 2.56 -6.51 -13.15
CA SER A 137 1.37 -7.36 -12.98
C SER A 137 0.61 -7.46 -14.29
N ALA A 138 0.21 -8.68 -14.68
CA ALA A 138 -0.56 -8.87 -15.93
C ALA A 138 -1.97 -8.29 -15.84
N LYS A 139 -2.59 -8.34 -14.65
CA LYS A 139 -3.90 -7.74 -14.38
C LYS A 139 -3.88 -7.04 -13.03
N ARG A 140 -4.34 -5.79 -12.99
CA ARG A 140 -4.48 -5.01 -11.76
C ARG A 140 -5.92 -4.63 -11.52
N PHE A 141 -6.37 -4.79 -10.28
CA PHE A 141 -7.70 -4.44 -9.84
C PHE A 141 -7.63 -3.56 -8.61
N ASP A 142 -8.35 -2.45 -8.65
CA ASP A 142 -8.60 -1.60 -7.49
C ASP A 142 -9.97 -1.91 -6.89
N VAL A 143 -10.00 -2.21 -5.60
CA VAL A 143 -11.21 -2.58 -4.86
C VAL A 143 -11.39 -1.64 -3.68
N LEU A 144 -12.41 -0.79 -3.75
CA LEU A 144 -12.83 0.06 -2.65
C LEU A 144 -13.94 -0.63 -1.84
N ILE A 145 -13.71 -0.80 -0.53
CA ILE A 145 -14.71 -1.33 0.40
C ILE A 145 -15.29 -0.18 1.21
N LEU A 146 -16.55 0.14 0.91
CA LEU A 146 -17.31 1.16 1.60
C LEU A 146 -18.46 0.52 2.37
N ARG A 147 -18.46 0.71 3.70
CA ARG A 147 -19.59 0.38 4.57
C ARG A 147 -20.43 1.64 4.76
N ASP A 148 -21.73 1.46 5.00
CA ASP A 148 -22.60 2.56 5.40
C ASP A 148 -22.01 3.31 6.62
N SER A 149 -22.17 4.63 6.62
CA SER A 149 -21.54 5.51 7.59
C SER A 149 -21.99 5.24 9.02
N PHE A 150 -23.29 4.99 9.22
CA PHE A 150 -23.87 4.78 10.55
C PHE A 150 -23.34 3.50 11.21
N ASN A 151 -23.36 2.36 10.51
CA ASN A 151 -22.86 1.10 11.07
C ASN A 151 -21.35 1.10 11.25
N LEU A 152 -20.61 1.78 10.37
CA LEU A 152 -19.17 1.95 10.54
C LEU A 152 -18.87 2.72 11.82
N LEU A 153 -19.49 3.89 12.01
CA LEU A 153 -19.31 4.72 13.19
C LEU A 153 -19.74 3.98 14.46
N ALA A 154 -20.91 3.35 14.45
CA ALA A 154 -21.39 2.55 15.57
C ALA A 154 -20.40 1.41 15.92
N SER A 155 -19.87 0.70 14.92
CA SER A 155 -18.87 -0.34 15.17
C SER A 155 -17.57 0.21 15.76
N ARG A 156 -17.13 1.41 15.36
CA ARG A 156 -15.89 2.03 15.85
C ARG A 156 -16.04 2.56 17.28
N ILE A 157 -17.20 3.12 17.59
CA ILE A 157 -17.57 3.56 18.94
C ILE A 157 -17.60 2.34 19.86
N LYS A 158 -18.29 1.26 19.45
CA LYS A 158 -18.35 0.01 20.23
C LYS A 158 -16.97 -0.60 20.48
N SER A 159 -16.04 -0.45 19.55
CA SER A 159 -14.67 -0.96 19.68
C SER A 159 -13.68 0.04 20.29
N ASN A 160 -14.15 1.13 20.91
CA ASN A 160 -13.32 2.19 21.50
C ASN A 160 -12.30 2.85 20.54
N MET A 161 -12.50 2.77 19.22
CA MET A 161 -11.60 3.39 18.23
C MET A 161 -11.96 4.86 17.94
N SER A 162 -13.17 5.28 18.27
CA SER A 162 -13.62 6.66 18.09
C SER A 162 -14.54 7.02 19.23
N ARG A 163 -14.07 7.85 20.17
CA ARG A 163 -14.97 8.50 21.13
C ARG A 163 -15.65 9.67 20.40
N ILE A 164 -16.94 9.85 20.68
CA ILE A 164 -17.84 10.75 19.94
C ILE A 164 -17.40 12.23 20.03
N THR A 165 -16.56 12.58 21.01
CA THR A 165 -16.04 13.94 21.24
C THR A 165 -14.65 14.21 20.67
N ASP A 166 -13.95 13.20 20.13
CA ASP A 166 -12.53 13.33 19.83
C ASP A 166 -12.25 13.72 18.37
N HIS A 167 -11.12 14.39 18.15
CA HIS A 167 -10.53 14.69 16.84
C HIS A 167 -10.51 13.46 15.89
N SER A 168 -10.37 12.25 16.44
CA SER A 168 -10.39 10.98 15.71
C SER A 168 -11.72 10.69 15.01
N ALA A 169 -12.86 11.10 15.59
CA ALA A 169 -14.17 10.94 14.97
C ALA A 169 -14.31 11.84 13.73
N ARG A 170 -13.84 13.10 13.82
CA ARG A 170 -13.81 14.01 12.66
C ARG A 170 -12.92 13.47 11.55
N GLN A 171 -11.72 12.97 11.88
CA GLN A 171 -10.84 12.35 10.90
C GLN A 171 -11.48 11.13 10.23
N THR A 172 -12.15 10.27 11.00
CA THR A 172 -12.88 9.11 10.47
C THR A 172 -13.98 9.55 9.49
N ILE A 173 -14.78 10.56 9.84
CA ILE A 173 -15.84 11.08 8.96
C ILE A 173 -15.24 11.67 7.67
N GLN A 174 -14.15 12.43 7.77
CA GLN A 174 -13.49 12.99 6.59
C GLN A 174 -12.93 11.90 5.68
N LEU A 175 -12.33 10.86 6.26
CA LEU A 175 -11.81 9.74 5.50
C LEU A 175 -12.94 8.94 4.84
N TRP A 176 -14.03 8.67 5.56
CA TRP A 176 -15.23 8.05 4.99
C TRP A 176 -15.80 8.88 3.83
N LYS A 177 -15.89 10.21 3.98
CA LYS A 177 -16.31 11.10 2.90
C LYS A 177 -15.38 10.98 1.69
N SER A 178 -14.06 10.92 1.89
CA SER A 178 -13.12 10.74 0.77
C SER A 178 -13.35 9.43 0.00
N TYR A 179 -13.70 8.35 0.71
CA TYR A 179 -14.00 7.06 0.07
C TYR A 179 -15.35 7.10 -0.64
N ALA A 180 -16.35 7.73 -0.04
CA ALA A 180 -17.65 7.92 -0.67
C ALA A 180 -17.55 8.74 -1.96
N ARG A 181 -16.71 9.79 -1.98
CA ARG A 181 -16.45 10.59 -3.20
C ARG A 181 -15.80 9.77 -4.31
N GLU A 182 -14.83 8.93 -3.97
CA GLU A 182 -14.22 8.01 -4.95
C GLU A 182 -15.27 7.03 -5.49
N PHE A 183 -16.08 6.42 -4.61
CA PHE A 183 -17.16 5.51 -5.02
C PHE A 183 -18.19 6.19 -5.94
N LEU A 184 -18.53 7.46 -5.69
CA LEU A 184 -19.46 8.24 -6.52
C LEU A 184 -18.81 8.78 -7.80
N GLY A 185 -17.51 8.58 -8.00
CA GLY A 185 -16.77 9.08 -9.17
C GLY A 185 -16.48 10.58 -9.13
N GLU A 186 -16.65 11.25 -7.98
CA GLU A 186 -16.25 12.64 -7.77
C GLU A 186 -14.73 12.80 -7.75
N THR A 187 -14.03 11.73 -7.35
CA THR A 187 -12.58 11.56 -7.51
C THR A 187 -12.28 10.31 -8.33
N LYS A 188 -11.06 10.20 -8.86
CA LYS A 188 -10.65 9.12 -9.79
C LYS A 188 -9.27 8.57 -9.47
N PHE A 189 -8.91 8.49 -8.19
CA PHE A 189 -7.58 8.01 -7.79
C PHE A 189 -7.36 6.53 -8.16
N LEU A 190 -8.38 5.69 -7.95
CA LEU A 190 -8.36 4.24 -8.22
C LEU A 190 -8.63 3.89 -9.69
N HIS A 191 -8.92 4.87 -10.54
CA HIS A 191 -9.18 4.67 -11.97
C HIS A 191 -7.95 4.95 -12.86
N THR A 192 -6.79 5.20 -12.26
CA THR A 192 -5.60 5.68 -12.99
C THR A 192 -4.86 4.57 -13.76
N ILE A 193 -5.35 3.32 -13.75
CA ILE A 193 -4.74 2.23 -14.52
C ILE A 193 -5.31 2.25 -15.94
N ASN A 194 -4.84 3.19 -16.76
CA ASN A 194 -4.87 3.00 -18.20
C ASN A 194 -3.80 1.96 -18.54
N CYS A 195 -4.23 0.72 -18.77
CA CYS A 195 -3.42 -0.24 -19.52
C CYS A 195 -3.19 0.36 -20.91
N ALA A 196 -1.95 0.74 -21.20
CA ALA A 196 -1.45 0.90 -22.56
C ALA A 196 -0.57 -0.30 -22.88
#